data_AF-A0A5S3PU08-F1
#
_entry.id   AF-A0A5S3PU08-F1
#
_cell.length_a   1.000
_cell.length_b   1.000
_cell.length_c   1.000
_cell.angle_alpha   90.00
_cell.angle_beta   90.00
_cell.angle_gamma   90.00
#
_symmetry.space_group_name_H-M   'P 1'
#
loop_
_entity.id
_entity.type
_entity.pdbx_description
1 polymer ?
#
loop_
_entity_poly.entity_id
_entity_poly.type
_entity_poly.pdbx_seq_one_letter_code
_entity_poly.pdbx_strand_id
1 'polypeptide(L)'
;MTIDDFNHKWKRYLGDGHYGMDINIPEVILYLDSEFDKEVKINPDFQYFQIKLKYEMCVIYAESDKTTFWQNETNTMLGNTEPKLWEPK
;
A
#
# COMPACT_ATOMS: atom_id res chain seq x y z
N MET A 1 11.12 -1.51 9.00
CA MET A 1 11.55 -0.47 8.06
C MET A 1 10.63 0.73 8.20
N THR A 2 11.11 1.94 7.95
CA THR A 2 10.30 3.17 7.98
C THR A 2 9.59 3.41 6.64
N ILE A 3 8.68 4.39 6.58
CA ILE A 3 8.10 4.87 5.31
C ILE A 3 9.20 5.31 4.34
N ASP A 4 10.18 6.07 4.84
CA ASP A 4 11.26 6.60 4.01
C ASP A 4 12.11 5.47 3.44
N ASP A 5 12.42 4.45 4.24
CA ASP A 5 13.13 3.25 3.76
C ASP A 5 12.34 2.52 2.67
N PHE A 6 11.02 2.39 2.85
CA PHE A 6 10.14 1.75 1.89
C PHE A 6 10.10 2.52 0.57
N ASN A 7 9.79 3.82 0.64
CA ASN A 7 9.70 4.67 -0.54
C ASN A 7 11.05 4.81 -1.24
N HIS A 8 12.17 4.75 -0.51
CA HIS A 8 13.49 4.70 -1.10
C HIS A 8 13.76 3.37 -1.83
N LYS A 9 13.50 2.22 -1.19
CA LYS A 9 13.71 0.90 -1.78
C LYS A 9 12.88 0.71 -3.05
N TRP A 10 11.61 1.11 -3.02
CA TRP A 10 10.66 0.89 -4.11
C TRP A 10 10.62 2.03 -5.13
N LYS A 11 11.44 3.07 -4.97
CA LYS A 11 11.44 4.29 -5.81
C LYS A 11 11.44 4.02 -7.31
N ARG A 12 12.12 2.98 -7.78
CA ARG A 12 12.17 2.63 -9.22
C ARG A 12 10.81 2.18 -9.77
N TYR A 13 9.94 1.65 -8.92
CA TYR A 13 8.60 1.17 -9.26
C TYR A 13 7.51 2.20 -8.88
N LEU A 14 7.89 3.34 -8.28
CA LEU A 14 6.97 4.41 -7.95
C LEU A 14 6.65 5.21 -9.22
N GLY A 15 5.36 5.29 -9.57
CA GLY A 15 4.89 6.10 -10.69
C GLY A 15 5.18 7.59 -10.51
N ASP A 16 5.48 8.28 -11.62
CA ASP A 16 5.87 9.69 -11.62
C ASP A 16 4.78 10.59 -11.01
N GLY A 17 5.20 11.56 -10.18
CA GLY A 17 4.30 12.54 -9.57
C GLY A 17 3.54 12.03 -8.33
N HIS A 18 3.81 10.81 -7.87
CA HIS A 18 3.19 10.25 -6.67
C HIS A 18 4.17 10.15 -5.49
N TYR A 19 3.63 10.09 -4.27
CA TYR A 19 4.42 10.09 -3.03
C TYR A 19 4.64 8.70 -2.41
N GLY A 20 4.03 7.64 -2.97
CA GLY A 20 4.17 6.29 -2.46
C GLY A 20 3.41 6.04 -1.16
N MET A 21 4.09 5.42 -0.20
CA MET A 21 3.58 5.09 1.12
C MET A 21 3.45 6.33 2.01
N ASP A 22 2.27 6.47 2.62
CA ASP A 22 1.94 7.52 3.60
C ASP A 22 1.21 6.92 4.83
N ILE A 23 1.37 5.60 5.05
CA ILE A 23 0.86 4.88 6.21
C ILE A 23 2.04 4.49 7.09
N ASN A 24 2.13 5.07 8.29
CA ASN A 24 3.25 4.81 9.22
C ASN A 24 2.91 3.67 10.19
N ILE A 25 2.59 2.49 9.64
CA ILE A 25 2.21 1.30 10.41
C ILE A 25 3.22 0.19 10.08
N PRO A 26 4.13 -0.16 11.01
CA PRO A 26 5.23 -1.08 10.74
C PRO A 26 4.82 -2.42 10.13
N GLU A 27 3.71 -3.01 10.58
CA GLU A 27 3.21 -4.29 10.07
C GLU A 27 2.77 -4.18 8.60
N VAL A 28 2.06 -3.11 8.24
CA VAL A 28 1.63 -2.85 6.86
C VAL A 28 2.84 -2.62 5.95
N ILE A 29 3.81 -1.84 6.41
CA ILE A 29 5.01 -1.53 5.62
C ILE A 29 5.80 -2.83 5.35
N LEU A 30 6.02 -3.67 6.38
CA LEU A 30 6.74 -4.93 6.23
C LEU A 30 6.00 -5.94 5.35
N TYR A 31 4.68 -6.01 5.46
CA TYR A 31 3.86 -6.88 4.61
C TYR A 31 3.98 -6.47 3.14
N LEU A 32 3.76 -5.19 2.82
CA LEU A 32 3.82 -4.70 1.45
C LEU A 32 5.23 -4.78 0.88
N ASP A 33 6.27 -4.61 1.70
CA ASP A 33 7.65 -4.80 1.27
C ASP A 33 7.90 -6.23 0.77
N SER A 34 7.41 -7.22 1.52
CA SER A 34 7.53 -8.63 1.14
C SER A 34 6.71 -8.96 -0.11
N GLU A 35 5.52 -8.39 -0.24
CA GLU A 35 4.65 -8.63 -1.39
C GLU A 35 5.21 -7.98 -2.66
N PHE A 36 5.75 -6.77 -2.58
CA PHE A 36 6.37 -6.10 -3.72
C PHE A 36 7.64 -6.86 -4.18
N ASP A 37 8.42 -7.43 -3.25
CA ASP A 37 9.55 -8.32 -3.58
C ASP A 37 9.13 -9.59 -4.32
N LYS A 38 7.90 -10.06 -4.13
CA LYS A 38 7.34 -11.19 -4.89
C LYS A 38 6.83 -10.71 -6.25
N GLU A 39 6.12 -9.59 -6.28
CA GLU A 39 5.48 -9.04 -7.47
C GLU A 39 6.51 -8.68 -8.55
N VAL A 40 7.57 -7.96 -8.19
CA VAL A 40 8.57 -7.50 -9.18
C VAL A 40 9.36 -8.64 -9.84
N LYS A 41 9.29 -9.87 -9.29
CA LYS A 41 9.89 -11.07 -9.90
C LYS A 41 9.00 -11.67 -10.98
N ILE A 42 7.69 -11.45 -10.91
CA ILE A 42 6.70 -12.03 -11.82
C ILE A 42 6.11 -10.99 -12.79
N ASN A 43 6.05 -9.73 -12.38
CA ASN A 43 5.50 -8.61 -13.13
C ASN A 43 6.62 -7.56 -13.35
N PRO A 44 7.31 -7.60 -14.51
CA PRO A 44 8.42 -6.69 -14.79
C PRO A 44 7.98 -5.23 -15.00
N ASP A 45 6.71 -5.02 -15.35
CA ASP A 45 6.12 -3.70 -15.60
C ASP A 45 5.39 -3.15 -14.36
N PHE A 46 5.58 -3.78 -13.19
CA PHE A 46 4.95 -3.37 -11.95
C PHE A 46 5.20 -1.90 -11.63
N GLN A 47 4.13 -1.18 -11.30
CA GLN A 47 4.18 0.17 -10.74
C GLN A 47 3.22 0.31 -9.57
N TYR A 48 3.56 1.18 -8.63
CA TYR A 48 2.67 1.63 -7.57
C TYR A 48 2.66 3.15 -7.48
N PHE A 49 1.64 3.73 -6.86
CA PHE A 49 1.42 5.18 -6.86
C PHE A 49 1.26 5.74 -5.45
N GLN A 50 0.15 5.44 -4.80
CA GLN A 50 -0.16 5.92 -3.45
C GLN A 50 -0.60 4.74 -2.59
N ILE A 51 -0.13 4.74 -1.34
CA ILE A 51 -0.61 3.83 -0.31
C ILE A 51 -0.98 4.70 0.88
N LYS A 52 -2.28 4.82 1.16
CA LYS A 52 -2.83 5.78 2.13
C LYS A 52 -4.08 5.27 2.80
N LEU A 53 -4.45 5.88 3.92
CA LEU A 53 -5.77 5.71 4.50
C LEU A 53 -6.79 6.60 3.79
N LYS A 54 -7.95 6.04 3.47
CA LYS A 54 -9.12 6.77 2.94
C LYS A 54 -10.38 6.21 3.60
N TYR A 55 -11.10 7.05 4.33
CA TYR A 55 -12.25 6.62 5.15
C TYR A 55 -11.87 5.49 6.12
N GLU A 56 -10.72 5.63 6.77
CA GLU A 56 -10.05 4.62 7.61
C GLU A 56 -9.62 3.33 6.90
N MET A 57 -9.94 3.14 5.63
CA MET A 57 -9.48 1.98 4.85
C MET A 57 -8.09 2.20 4.29
N CYS A 58 -7.22 1.20 4.39
CA CYS A 58 -5.99 1.14 3.61
C CYS A 58 -6.34 0.99 2.13
N VAL A 59 -5.88 1.95 1.33
CA VAL A 59 -6.05 1.97 -0.13
C VAL A 59 -4.67 1.95 -0.76
N ILE A 60 -4.51 1.05 -1.73
CA ILE A 60 -3.27 0.78 -2.46
C ILE A 60 -3.58 1.00 -3.94
N TYR A 61 -2.87 1.93 -4.55
CA TYR A 61 -2.92 2.17 -5.99
C TYR A 61 -1.68 1.52 -6.62
N ALA A 62 -1.88 0.45 -7.39
CA ALA A 62 -0.82 -0.27 -8.07
C ALA A 62 -1.32 -0.98 -9.35
N GLU A 63 -0.42 -1.16 -10.30
CA GLU A 63 -0.61 -1.93 -11.54
C GLU A 63 -0.27 -3.40 -11.28
N SER A 64 -1.17 -4.09 -10.55
CA SER A 64 -1.06 -5.50 -10.25
C SER A 64 -2.43 -6.15 -10.01
N ASP A 65 -2.61 -7.39 -10.48
CA ASP A 65 -3.77 -8.23 -10.18
C ASP A 65 -3.87 -8.58 -8.68
N LYS A 66 -2.81 -8.37 -7.91
CA LYS A 66 -2.75 -8.60 -6.45
C LYS A 66 -3.23 -7.42 -5.63
N THR A 67 -3.45 -6.25 -6.23
CA THR A 67 -3.78 -5.01 -5.51
C THR A 67 -4.98 -5.17 -4.58
N THR A 68 -6.07 -5.78 -5.05
CA THR A 68 -7.27 -6.03 -4.23
C THR A 68 -6.97 -6.96 -3.05
N PHE A 69 -6.13 -7.98 -3.26
CA PHE A 69 -5.73 -8.90 -2.21
C PHE A 69 -4.91 -8.19 -1.13
N TRP A 70 -3.90 -7.38 -1.52
CA TRP A 70 -3.11 -6.61 -0.57
C TRP A 70 -3.94 -5.62 0.23
N GLN A 71 -4.92 -4.96 -0.40
CA GLN A 71 -5.83 -4.08 0.32
C GLN A 71 -6.66 -4.84 1.36
N ASN A 72 -7.19 -6.02 1.01
CA ASN A 72 -7.98 -6.81 1.95
C ASN A 72 -7.14 -7.30 3.14
N GLU A 73 -5.94 -7.79 2.89
CA GLU A 73 -5.03 -8.25 3.94
C GLU A 73 -4.59 -7.09 4.84
N THR A 74 -4.17 -5.96 4.27
CA THR A 74 -3.79 -4.78 5.08
C THR A 74 -4.96 -4.24 5.88
N ASN A 75 -6.17 -4.17 5.32
CA ASN A 75 -7.35 -3.77 6.09
C ASN A 75 -7.70 -4.77 7.20
N THR A 76 -7.54 -6.07 6.95
CA THR A 76 -7.72 -7.11 7.98
C THR A 76 -6.70 -6.95 9.12
N MET A 77 -5.43 -6.70 8.79
CA MET A 77 -4.38 -6.43 9.79
C MET A 77 -4.67 -5.19 10.65
N LEU A 78 -5.31 -4.19 10.05
CA LEU A 78 -5.68 -2.95 10.73
C LEU A 78 -7.00 -3.04 11.51
N GLY A 79 -7.74 -4.14 11.38
CA GLY A 79 -9.08 -4.26 11.94
C GLY A 79 -10.13 -3.38 11.23
N ASN A 80 -9.84 -2.94 10.01
CA ASN A 80 -10.72 -2.13 9.20
C ASN A 80 -11.77 -3.00 8.51
N THR A 81 -13.02 -2.93 8.96
CA THR A 81 -14.10 -3.78 8.44
C THR A 81 -14.97 -3.09 7.41
N GLU A 82 -15.10 -1.76 7.48
CA GLU A 82 -15.94 -0.97 6.60
C GLU A 82 -15.45 0.48 6.51
N PRO A 83 -15.65 1.16 5.37
CA PRO A 83 -15.29 2.55 5.25
C PRO A 83 -16.15 3.41 6.20
N LYS A 84 -15.51 4.22 7.03
CA LYS A 84 -16.24 5.20 7.85
C LYS A 84 -16.67 6.38 6.98
N LEU A 85 -17.90 6.30 6.49
CA LEU A 85 -18.61 7.39 5.85
C LEU A 85 -19.13 8.33 6.94
N TRP A 86 -18.46 9.48 7.11
CA TRP A 86 -18.81 10.64 7.93
C TRP A 86 -19.92 10.44 8.99
N GLU A 87 -19.55 10.50 10.27
CA GLU A 87 -20.50 10.80 11.34
C GLU A 87 -20.51 12.33 11.56
N PRO A 88 -21.68 13.02 11.46
CA PRO A 88 -21.79 14.38 11.95
C PRO A 88 -21.37 14.42 13.42
N LYS A 89 -20.42 15.31 13.74
CA LYS A 89 -20.16 15.70 15.14
C LYS A 89 -21.29 16.57 15.67
#